data_AF-A0A3D2P5Z3-F1
#
_entry.id   AF-A0A3D2P5Z3-F1
#
_cell.length_a   1.000
_cell.length_b   1.000
_cell.length_c   1.000
_cell.angle_alpha   90.00
_cell.angle_beta   90.00
_cell.angle_gamma   90.00
#
_symmetry.space_group_name_H-M   'P 1'
#
loop_
_entity.id
_entity.type
_entity.pdbx_description
1 polymer ?
#
loop_
_entity_poly.entity_id
_entity_poly.type
_entity_poly.pdbx_seq_one_letter_code
_entity_poly.pdbx_strand_id
1 'polypeptide(L)'
;FDTVVNLEKGPGVCALSDSVNAWRRFGFRFDENHGVAQSYDGAEKVLGLALDLNKKRKSQRYWQEALASMIAKKWNGEEYILGYKPKSKIKYDVGFNWAITGSKWKNKSWPEKNWKQLEKLLKKKYSISWQQGLSNLYEYMDWINSCRLIVTNDSLGMHLAIALKKKIIALFGPNSSKEVYLYALGVKLQAENYPYKCIPCLQQECYQKIHCMEFIKPERVKKEIEKLA
;
A
#
# COMPACT_ATOMS: atom_id res chain seq x y z
N PHE A 1 31.01 1.75 -4.30
CA PHE A 1 30.00 2.84 -4.35
C PHE A 1 30.38 3.88 -3.30
N ASP A 2 30.05 5.16 -3.48
CA ASP A 2 30.33 6.15 -2.41
C ASP A 2 29.32 6.05 -1.26
N THR A 3 28.09 5.65 -1.57
CA THR A 3 26.97 5.58 -0.62
C THR A 3 26.14 4.32 -0.84
N VAL A 4 25.73 3.69 0.26
CA VAL A 4 24.74 2.61 0.30
C VAL A 4 23.55 3.05 1.14
N VAL A 5 22.34 2.81 0.64
CA VAL A 5 21.09 3.07 1.35
C VAL A 5 20.29 1.79 1.41
N ASN A 6 20.05 1.27 2.60
CA ASN A 6 19.20 0.10 2.81
C ASN A 6 17.94 0.47 3.59
N LEU A 7 16.79 0.45 2.93
CA LEU A 7 15.49 0.75 3.54
C LEU A 7 14.67 -0.52 3.84
N GLU A 8 15.27 -1.70 3.68
CA GLU A 8 14.65 -3.00 3.95
C GLU A 8 15.32 -3.68 5.15
N LYS A 9 14.49 -4.14 6.10
CA LYS A 9 14.94 -4.71 7.37
C LYS A 9 15.05 -6.24 7.34
N GLY A 10 14.91 -6.84 6.16
CA GLY A 10 15.15 -8.26 5.95
C GLY A 10 16.60 -8.62 6.26
N PRO A 11 16.90 -9.56 7.18
CA PRO A 11 18.28 -9.88 7.59
C PRO A 11 19.23 -10.14 6.42
N GLY A 12 18.79 -10.88 5.40
CA GLY A 12 19.59 -11.15 4.20
C GLY A 12 19.87 -9.90 3.34
N VAL A 13 18.94 -8.95 3.29
CA VAL A 13 19.15 -7.67 2.58
C VAL A 13 20.11 -6.78 3.37
N CYS A 14 19.98 -6.75 4.70
CA CYS A 14 20.92 -6.07 5.57
C CYS A 14 22.35 -6.62 5.40
N ALA A 15 22.52 -7.94 5.45
CA ALA A 15 23.84 -8.57 5.29
C ALA A 15 24.44 -8.28 3.90
N LEU A 16 23.62 -8.33 2.84
CA LEU A 16 24.05 -7.94 1.49
C LEU A 16 24.45 -6.47 1.42
N SER A 17 23.69 -5.56 2.04
CA SER A 17 24.04 -4.14 2.04
C SER A 17 25.33 -3.84 2.82
N ASP A 18 25.59 -4.61 3.88
CA ASP A 18 26.78 -4.45 4.70
C ASP A 18 28.05 -4.93 3.97
N SER A 19 27.94 -5.96 3.12
CA SER A 19 29.08 -6.46 2.32
C SER A 19 29.51 -5.53 1.17
N VAL A 20 28.67 -4.57 0.76
CA VAL A 20 29.02 -3.60 -0.29
C VAL A 20 30.04 -2.59 0.24
N ASN A 21 31.16 -2.42 -0.47
CA ASN A 21 32.16 -1.41 -0.12
C ASN A 21 31.62 0.01 -0.41
N ALA A 22 31.36 0.78 0.65
CA ALA A 22 30.94 2.17 0.60
C ALA A 22 31.32 2.96 1.85
N TRP A 23 31.62 4.25 1.65
CA TRP A 23 31.97 5.18 2.72
C TRP A 23 30.75 5.58 3.56
N ARG A 24 29.64 5.92 2.91
CA ARG A 24 28.42 6.40 3.58
C ARG A 24 27.35 5.32 3.59
N ARG A 25 26.68 5.16 4.72
CA ARG A 25 25.66 4.12 4.92
C ARG A 25 24.45 4.71 5.62
N PHE A 26 23.26 4.38 5.13
CA PHE A 26 21.99 4.85 5.68
C PHE A 26 20.99 3.71 5.81
N GLY A 27 20.12 3.83 6.81
CA GLY A 27 18.99 2.94 7.02
C GLY A 27 19.31 1.72 7.87
N PHE A 28 18.93 0.52 7.42
CA PHE A 28 19.09 -0.71 8.20
C PHE A 28 20.40 -1.43 7.92
N ARG A 29 20.96 -2.06 8.96
CA ARG A 29 22.17 -2.87 8.95
C ARG A 29 21.91 -4.23 9.55
N PHE A 30 22.86 -5.15 9.42
CA PHE A 30 22.79 -6.47 10.03
C PHE A 30 23.47 -6.46 11.41
N ASP A 31 22.79 -7.06 12.39
CA ASP A 31 23.37 -7.40 13.67
C ASP A 31 23.80 -8.87 13.62
N GLU A 32 25.10 -9.11 13.46
CA GLU A 32 25.69 -10.45 13.36
C GLU A 32 25.52 -11.27 14.63
N ASN A 33 25.44 -10.62 15.80
CA ASN A 33 25.34 -11.33 17.07
C ASN A 33 23.95 -11.94 17.28
N HIS A 34 22.92 -11.21 16.84
CA HIS A 34 21.52 -11.60 17.07
C HIS A 34 20.81 -12.09 15.81
N GLY A 35 21.42 -11.96 14.63
CA GLY A 35 20.85 -12.38 13.35
C GLY A 35 19.64 -11.55 12.91
N VAL A 36 19.53 -10.31 13.38
CA VAL A 36 18.38 -9.43 13.11
C VAL A 36 18.82 -8.11 12.48
N ALA A 37 17.85 -7.30 12.03
CA ALA A 37 18.14 -5.96 11.54
C ALA A 37 18.34 -4.97 12.70
N GLN A 38 19.39 -4.17 12.58
CA GLN A 38 19.65 -2.96 13.38
C GLN A 38 19.63 -1.75 12.45
N SER A 39 19.84 -0.54 12.97
CA SER A 39 19.89 0.71 12.19
C SER A 39 21.28 1.31 12.22
N TYR A 40 21.66 1.95 11.11
CA TYR A 40 22.66 3.02 11.12
C TYR A 40 22.10 4.27 11.80
N ASP A 41 23.00 5.19 12.16
CA ASP A 41 22.65 6.45 12.82
C ASP A 41 21.58 7.22 12.02
N GLY A 42 20.55 7.71 12.73
CA GLY A 42 19.42 8.45 12.16
C GLY A 42 18.23 7.60 11.72
N ALA A 43 18.36 6.28 11.68
CA ALA A 43 17.26 5.36 11.34
C ALA A 43 16.64 4.62 12.55
N GLU A 44 17.09 4.89 13.78
CA GLU A 44 16.66 4.23 15.02
C GLU A 44 15.17 4.45 15.28
N LYS A 45 14.68 5.66 15.02
CA LYS A 45 13.25 5.99 15.17
C LYS A 45 12.38 5.17 14.22
N VAL A 46 12.85 4.93 13.00
CA VAL A 46 12.11 4.15 12.00
C VAL A 46 12.21 2.66 12.30
N LEU A 47 13.36 2.17 12.75
CA LEU A 47 13.49 0.81 13.26
C LEU A 47 12.53 0.56 14.44
N GLY A 48 12.50 1.47 15.42
CA GLY A 48 11.58 1.41 16.55
C GLY A 48 10.11 1.43 16.12
N LEU A 49 9.75 2.22 15.11
CA LEU A 49 8.42 2.22 14.52
C LEU A 49 8.10 0.90 13.80
N ALA A 50 9.07 0.29 13.13
CA ALA A 50 8.89 -0.95 12.39
C ALA A 50 8.79 -2.19 13.29
N LEU A 51 9.41 -2.16 14.48
CA LEU A 51 9.40 -3.26 15.44
C LEU A 51 8.26 -3.19 16.46
N ASP A 52 7.76 -1.99 16.77
CA ASP A 52 6.69 -1.78 17.75
C ASP A 52 5.34 -1.47 17.08
N LEU A 53 4.45 -2.46 17.06
CA LEU A 53 3.12 -2.33 16.46
C LEU A 53 2.25 -1.28 17.17
N ASN A 54 2.43 -1.04 18.47
CA ASN A 54 1.66 -0.04 19.20
C ASN A 54 2.09 1.38 18.81
N LYS A 55 3.40 1.61 18.68
CA LYS A 55 3.93 2.87 18.14
C LYS A 55 3.45 3.07 16.71
N LYS A 56 3.52 2.02 15.88
CA LYS A 56 3.06 2.06 14.49
C LYS A 56 1.58 2.40 14.37
N ARG A 57 0.74 1.78 15.20
CA ARG A 57 -0.71 2.04 15.27
C ARG A 57 -1.04 3.47 15.66
N LYS A 58 -0.27 4.08 16.58
CA LYS A 58 -0.48 5.47 17.04
C LYS A 58 0.11 6.51 16.09
N SER A 59 1.04 6.11 15.22
CA SER A 59 1.70 7.00 14.28
C SER A 59 0.71 7.72 13.36
N GLN A 60 0.97 9.01 13.14
CA GLN A 60 0.29 9.84 12.14
C GLN A 60 1.18 10.13 10.93
N ARG A 61 2.38 9.54 10.89
CA ARG A 61 3.36 9.80 9.84
C ARG A 61 3.11 8.98 8.60
N TYR A 62 3.39 9.58 7.44
CA TYR A 62 3.47 8.86 6.18
C TYR A 62 4.73 8.01 6.15
N TRP A 63 4.68 6.88 5.46
CA TRP A 63 5.85 6.01 5.35
C TRP A 63 6.98 6.70 4.56
N GLN A 64 6.66 7.51 3.56
CA GLN A 64 7.65 8.30 2.80
C GLN A 64 8.43 9.27 3.70
N GLU A 65 7.76 9.89 4.68
CA GLU A 65 8.41 10.76 5.67
C GLU A 65 9.39 9.96 6.54
N ALA A 66 8.99 8.76 6.99
CA ALA A 66 9.87 7.87 7.73
C ALA A 66 11.10 7.49 6.89
N LEU A 67 10.91 7.07 5.63
CA LEU A 67 12.01 6.72 4.74
C LEU A 67 12.96 7.89 4.46
N ALA A 68 12.44 9.09 4.22
CA ALA A 68 13.26 10.28 4.01
C ALA A 68 14.10 10.60 5.27
N SER A 69 13.53 10.42 6.46
CA SER A 69 14.25 10.68 7.72
C SER A 69 15.46 9.75 7.91
N MET A 70 15.41 8.52 7.39
CA MET A 70 16.52 7.56 7.48
C MET A 70 17.76 8.00 6.69
N ILE A 71 17.60 8.93 5.74
CA ILE A 71 18.70 9.52 4.95
C ILE A 71 18.95 10.99 5.32
N ALA A 72 18.53 11.40 6.52
CA ALA A 72 18.63 12.77 7.02
C ALA A 72 17.98 13.83 6.11
N LYS A 73 16.87 13.45 5.45
CA LYS A 73 16.06 14.35 4.62
C LYS A 73 14.66 14.53 5.19
N LYS A 74 14.05 15.67 4.84
CA LYS A 74 12.63 15.94 5.07
C LYS A 74 11.87 15.63 3.79
N TRP A 75 10.78 14.87 3.89
CA TRP A 75 9.84 14.68 2.79
C TRP A 75 8.91 15.90 2.71
N ASN A 76 8.82 16.51 1.54
CA ASN A 76 8.03 17.72 1.26
C ASN A 76 6.88 17.46 0.28
N GLY A 77 6.48 16.21 0.11
CA GLY A 77 5.45 15.84 -0.86
C GLY A 77 6.01 15.29 -2.17
N GLU A 78 7.26 14.82 -2.19
CA GLU A 78 7.88 14.22 -3.37
C GLU A 78 7.02 13.06 -3.89
N GLU A 79 6.64 13.14 -5.16
CA GLU A 79 5.77 12.15 -5.80
C GLU A 79 6.48 10.82 -6.09
N TYR A 80 5.70 9.79 -6.39
CA TYR A 80 6.23 8.52 -6.86
C TYR A 80 6.88 8.70 -8.24
N ILE A 81 8.11 8.19 -8.39
CA ILE A 81 8.80 8.16 -9.68
C ILE A 81 8.64 6.76 -10.26
N LEU A 82 7.87 6.65 -11.35
CA LEU A 82 7.74 5.43 -12.12
C LEU A 82 8.61 5.53 -13.37
N GLY A 83 9.61 4.65 -13.51
CA GLY A 83 10.46 4.61 -14.70
C GLY A 83 9.73 4.11 -15.95
N TYR A 84 8.66 3.34 -15.77
CA TYR A 84 7.84 2.84 -16.87
C TYR A 84 6.80 3.87 -17.33
N LYS A 85 6.70 4.04 -18.65
CA LYS A 85 5.62 4.81 -19.29
C LYS A 85 4.62 3.83 -19.91
N PRO A 86 3.39 3.73 -19.37
CA PRO A 86 2.37 2.87 -19.94
C PRO A 86 2.08 3.19 -21.42
N LYS A 87 1.80 2.14 -22.18
CA LYS A 87 1.46 2.20 -23.61
C LYS A 87 -0.05 2.18 -23.82
N SER A 88 -0.81 1.72 -22.83
CA SER A 88 -2.26 1.62 -22.93
C SER A 88 -2.94 2.98 -22.98
N LYS A 89 -4.10 3.04 -23.64
CA LYS A 89 -5.04 4.16 -23.53
C LYS A 89 -6.11 3.83 -22.49
N ILE A 90 -6.79 4.85 -22.01
CA ILE A 90 -7.97 4.67 -21.15
C ILE A 90 -9.05 3.93 -21.94
N LYS A 91 -9.55 2.84 -21.35
CA LYS A 91 -10.61 1.96 -21.90
C LYS A 91 -11.77 1.77 -20.94
N TYR A 92 -11.54 1.88 -19.64
CA TYR A 92 -12.51 1.59 -18.60
C TYR A 92 -12.69 2.77 -17.66
N ASP A 93 -13.92 2.98 -17.19
CA ASP A 93 -14.21 4.00 -16.19
C ASP A 93 -13.69 3.57 -14.82
N VAL A 94 -13.90 2.29 -14.46
CA VAL A 94 -13.53 1.76 -13.14
C VAL A 94 -12.77 0.44 -13.25
N GLY A 95 -11.59 0.37 -12.64
CA GLY A 95 -10.80 -0.85 -12.46
C GLY A 95 -10.92 -1.40 -11.04
N PHE A 96 -11.16 -2.70 -10.89
CA PHE A 96 -11.19 -3.40 -9.61
C PHE A 96 -9.88 -4.14 -9.36
N ASN A 97 -9.02 -3.52 -8.55
CA ASN A 97 -7.78 -4.12 -8.08
C ASN A 97 -8.04 -4.97 -6.83
N TRP A 98 -8.70 -6.10 -7.06
CA TRP A 98 -9.36 -6.89 -6.01
C TRP A 98 -8.47 -7.94 -5.35
N ALA A 99 -7.51 -8.50 -6.08
CA ALA A 99 -6.69 -9.59 -5.61
C ALA A 99 -5.52 -9.05 -4.76
N ILE A 100 -5.23 -9.77 -3.69
CA ILE A 100 -4.03 -9.58 -2.88
C ILE A 100 -3.12 -10.76 -3.18
N THR A 101 -2.10 -10.50 -3.99
CA THR A 101 -1.12 -11.50 -4.41
C THR A 101 -0.09 -11.66 -3.29
N GLY A 102 -0.31 -12.66 -2.42
CA GLY A 102 0.63 -13.03 -1.36
C GLY A 102 -0.05 -13.83 -0.24
N SER A 103 0.55 -14.95 0.16
CA SER A 103 0.01 -15.84 1.20
C SER A 103 -0.03 -15.20 2.60
N LYS A 104 0.70 -14.11 2.81
CA LYS A 104 0.96 -13.52 4.14
C LYS A 104 -0.17 -12.65 4.71
N TRP A 105 -1.06 -12.07 3.90
CA TRP A 105 -2.04 -11.08 4.39
C TRP A 105 -3.44 -11.28 3.78
N LYS A 106 -4.01 -12.46 3.94
CA LYS A 106 -5.36 -12.78 3.42
C LYS A 106 -6.46 -11.90 4.01
N ASN A 107 -6.26 -11.38 5.23
CA ASN A 107 -7.22 -10.53 5.94
C ASN A 107 -7.32 -9.07 5.42
N LYS A 108 -6.50 -8.67 4.45
CA LYS A 108 -6.60 -7.37 3.77
C LYS A 108 -7.61 -7.37 2.63
N SER A 109 -8.05 -8.53 2.16
CA SER A 109 -8.90 -8.63 0.98
C SER A 109 -10.31 -8.19 1.29
N TRP A 110 -10.84 -7.27 0.50
CA TRP A 110 -12.28 -7.01 0.49
C TRP A 110 -13.02 -8.22 -0.09
N PRO A 111 -14.11 -8.71 0.56
CA PRO A 111 -14.75 -9.96 0.15
C PRO A 111 -15.20 -9.96 -1.31
N GLU A 112 -15.00 -11.07 -2.02
CA GLU A 112 -15.38 -11.22 -3.42
C GLU A 112 -16.88 -10.96 -3.66
N LYS A 113 -17.73 -11.38 -2.72
CA LYS A 113 -19.19 -11.08 -2.73
C LYS A 113 -19.46 -9.57 -2.83
N ASN A 114 -18.66 -8.75 -2.15
CA ASN A 114 -18.82 -7.30 -2.12
C ASN A 114 -18.35 -6.67 -3.43
N TRP A 115 -17.25 -7.14 -4.02
CA TRP A 115 -16.81 -6.72 -5.37
C TRP A 115 -17.87 -7.02 -6.44
N LYS A 116 -18.43 -8.23 -6.42
CA LYS A 116 -19.52 -8.63 -7.33
C LYS A 116 -20.79 -7.81 -7.14
N GLN A 117 -21.13 -7.47 -5.89
CA GLN A 117 -22.25 -6.56 -5.60
C GLN A 117 -21.98 -5.15 -6.14
N LEU A 118 -20.77 -4.61 -5.92
CA LEU A 118 -20.37 -3.31 -6.46
C LEU A 118 -20.46 -3.27 -7.99
N GLU A 119 -20.00 -4.32 -8.68
CA GLU A 119 -20.13 -4.44 -10.12
C GLU A 119 -21.59 -4.35 -10.58
N LYS A 120 -22.48 -5.12 -9.93
CA LYS A 120 -23.92 -5.10 -10.24
C LYS A 120 -24.53 -3.70 -10.09
N LEU A 121 -24.09 -2.96 -9.09
CA LEU A 121 -24.57 -1.59 -8.82
C LEU A 121 -24.05 -0.57 -9.86
N LEU A 122 -22.90 -0.81 -10.50
CA LEU A 122 -22.23 0.15 -11.38
C LEU A 122 -22.40 -0.15 -12.88
N LYS A 123 -22.55 -1.42 -13.27
CA LYS A 123 -22.47 -1.88 -14.67
C LYS A 123 -23.47 -1.24 -15.64
N LYS A 124 -24.54 -0.61 -15.12
CA LYS A 124 -25.51 0.12 -15.94
C LYS A 124 -24.99 1.49 -16.42
N LYS A 125 -24.01 2.07 -15.72
CA LYS A 125 -23.51 3.44 -15.97
C LYS A 125 -22.03 3.50 -16.32
N TYR A 126 -21.23 2.54 -15.85
CA TYR A 126 -19.78 2.56 -15.99
C TYR A 126 -19.27 1.29 -16.66
N SER A 127 -18.25 1.44 -17.50
CA SER A 127 -17.44 0.33 -17.99
C SER A 127 -16.47 -0.14 -16.88
N ILE A 128 -16.43 -1.44 -16.62
CA ILE A 128 -15.71 -2.03 -15.49
C ILE A 128 -14.71 -3.06 -15.99
N SER A 129 -13.53 -3.09 -15.38
CA SER A 129 -12.51 -4.11 -15.62
C SER A 129 -11.97 -4.66 -14.31
N TRP A 130 -11.95 -5.98 -14.19
CA TRP A 130 -11.28 -6.67 -13.08
C TRP A 130 -9.78 -6.75 -13.33
N GLN A 131 -9.00 -6.87 -12.26
CA GLN A 131 -7.53 -6.96 -12.27
C GLN A 131 -6.98 -7.93 -13.32
N GLN A 132 -5.99 -7.47 -14.10
CA GLN A 132 -5.29 -8.22 -15.15
C GLN A 132 -3.77 -8.02 -15.06
N GLY A 133 -3.00 -8.78 -15.85
CA GLY A 133 -1.55 -8.62 -15.96
C GLY A 133 -0.74 -9.17 -14.79
N LEU A 134 -1.28 -10.11 -14.00
CA LEU A 134 -0.63 -10.61 -12.78
C LEU A 134 0.69 -11.38 -13.03
N SER A 135 0.90 -11.86 -14.26
CA SER A 135 2.13 -12.54 -14.68
C SER A 135 3.24 -11.57 -15.10
N ASN A 136 2.94 -10.28 -15.33
CA ASN A 136 3.90 -9.31 -15.84
C ASN A 136 3.63 -7.91 -15.28
N LEU A 137 4.60 -7.34 -14.57
CA LEU A 137 4.45 -6.03 -13.94
C LEU A 137 4.11 -4.91 -14.95
N TYR A 138 4.66 -4.95 -16.17
CA TYR A 138 4.38 -3.98 -17.22
C TYR A 138 2.93 -4.07 -17.71
N GLU A 139 2.43 -5.28 -17.93
CA GLU A 139 1.02 -5.51 -18.28
C GLU A 139 0.08 -5.07 -17.16
N TYR A 140 0.46 -5.30 -15.90
CA TYR A 140 -0.31 -4.83 -14.75
C TYR A 140 -0.35 -3.30 -14.67
N MET A 141 0.77 -2.63 -14.89
CA MET A 141 0.83 -1.16 -14.98
C MET A 141 0.01 -0.64 -16.17
N ASP A 142 0.04 -1.31 -17.31
CA ASP A 142 -0.79 -0.96 -18.47
C ASP A 142 -2.28 -1.17 -18.21
N TRP A 143 -2.68 -2.22 -17.49
CA TRP A 143 -4.06 -2.43 -17.06
C TRP A 143 -4.52 -1.32 -16.12
N ILE A 144 -3.73 -1.00 -15.08
CA ILE A 144 -4.02 0.13 -14.18
C ILE A 144 -4.15 1.42 -14.99
N ASN A 145 -3.25 1.64 -15.95
CA ASN A 145 -3.28 2.82 -16.80
C ASN A 145 -4.54 2.92 -17.67
N SER A 146 -5.09 1.78 -18.09
CA SER A 146 -6.31 1.71 -18.90
C SER A 146 -7.59 2.07 -18.16
N CYS A 147 -7.55 2.25 -16.83
CA CYS A 147 -8.70 2.62 -16.01
C CYS A 147 -8.64 4.12 -15.62
N ARG A 148 -9.79 4.81 -15.60
CA ARG A 148 -9.87 6.21 -15.11
C ARG A 148 -9.79 6.28 -13.58
N LEU A 149 -10.49 5.38 -12.91
CA LEU A 149 -10.53 5.23 -11.46
C LEU A 149 -10.19 3.80 -11.07
N ILE A 150 -9.42 3.63 -10.00
CA ILE A 150 -9.08 2.33 -9.42
C ILE A 150 -9.71 2.21 -8.03
N VAL A 151 -10.51 1.17 -7.83
CA VAL A 151 -10.90 0.69 -6.49
C VAL A 151 -9.93 -0.40 -6.10
N THR A 152 -9.27 -0.28 -4.95
CA THR A 152 -8.15 -1.14 -4.59
C THR A 152 -8.14 -1.45 -3.11
N ASN A 153 -7.72 -2.67 -2.74
CA ASN A 153 -7.20 -2.90 -1.39
C ASN A 153 -5.85 -2.18 -1.19
N ASP A 154 -5.37 -2.10 0.04
CA ASP A 154 -3.98 -1.72 0.33
C ASP A 154 -2.98 -2.79 -0.17
N SER A 155 -2.53 -2.62 -1.42
CA SER A 155 -1.66 -3.55 -2.16
C SER A 155 -0.74 -2.82 -3.15
N LEU A 156 0.17 -3.54 -3.81
CA LEU A 156 1.05 -2.98 -4.85
C LEU A 156 0.28 -2.15 -5.88
N GLY A 157 -0.89 -2.63 -6.34
CA GLY A 157 -1.68 -1.91 -7.34
C GLY A 157 -2.16 -0.54 -6.89
N MET A 158 -2.38 -0.32 -5.60
CA MET A 158 -2.68 1.01 -5.06
C MET A 158 -1.49 1.96 -5.25
N HIS A 159 -0.27 1.51 -4.93
CA HIS A 159 0.94 2.32 -5.10
C HIS A 159 1.25 2.61 -6.56
N LEU A 160 1.05 1.63 -7.44
CA LEU A 160 1.16 1.84 -8.89
C LEU A 160 0.11 2.83 -9.40
N ALA A 161 -1.12 2.76 -8.89
CA ALA A 161 -2.17 3.73 -9.23
C ALA A 161 -1.82 5.16 -8.77
N ILE A 162 -1.20 5.32 -7.59
CA ILE A 162 -0.67 6.61 -7.13
C ILE A 162 0.39 7.13 -8.10
N ALA A 163 1.36 6.28 -8.45
CA ALA A 163 2.45 6.65 -9.35
C ALA A 163 1.96 7.02 -10.76
N LEU A 164 0.89 6.38 -11.21
CA LEU A 164 0.21 6.65 -12.49
C LEU A 164 -0.86 7.76 -12.39
N LYS A 165 -0.93 8.47 -11.25
CA LYS A 165 -1.84 9.59 -11.00
C LYS A 165 -3.31 9.26 -11.29
N LYS A 166 -3.74 8.05 -10.96
CA LYS A 166 -5.14 7.61 -11.14
C LYS A 166 -6.01 8.10 -10.01
N LYS A 167 -7.30 8.28 -10.30
CA LYS A 167 -8.30 8.47 -9.24
C LYS A 167 -8.40 7.18 -8.43
N ILE A 168 -8.38 7.26 -7.10
CA ILE A 168 -8.26 6.08 -6.23
C ILE A 168 -9.34 6.05 -5.16
N ILE A 169 -9.95 4.88 -4.98
CA ILE A 169 -10.69 4.52 -3.77
C ILE A 169 -9.95 3.37 -3.11
N ALA A 170 -9.21 3.67 -2.04
CA ALA A 170 -8.37 2.71 -1.34
C ALA A 170 -9.09 2.14 -0.11
N LEU A 171 -9.22 0.82 -0.05
CA LEU A 171 -9.90 0.09 1.01
C LEU A 171 -8.88 -0.40 2.04
N PHE A 172 -9.02 0.04 3.29
CA PHE A 172 -8.12 -0.28 4.38
C PHE A 172 -8.85 -1.06 5.49
N GLY A 173 -8.18 -2.12 5.95
CA GLY A 173 -8.63 -2.94 7.08
C GLY A 173 -7.53 -3.10 8.12
N PRO A 174 -6.73 -4.17 8.09
CA PRO A 174 -5.73 -4.45 9.12
C PRO A 174 -4.56 -3.46 9.12
N ASN A 175 -4.29 -2.80 7.99
CA ASN A 175 -3.21 -1.83 7.83
C ASN A 175 -3.63 -0.39 8.17
N SER A 176 -2.65 0.44 8.51
CA SER A 176 -2.88 1.85 8.83
C SER A 176 -3.03 2.69 7.56
N SER A 177 -4.23 3.22 7.32
CA SER A 177 -4.50 4.16 6.24
C SER A 177 -3.67 5.45 6.34
N LYS A 178 -3.13 5.75 7.53
CA LYS A 178 -2.36 6.96 7.83
C LYS A 178 -0.96 6.92 7.23
N GLU A 179 -0.41 5.73 6.97
CA GLU A 179 0.93 5.57 6.40
C GLU A 179 0.99 5.95 4.92
N VAL A 180 -0.16 5.96 4.24
CA VAL A 180 -0.25 6.18 2.80
C VAL A 180 -0.64 7.63 2.53
N TYR A 181 0.16 8.37 1.79
CA TYR A 181 -0.26 9.67 1.25
C TYR A 181 -0.85 9.49 -0.17
N LEU A 182 -2.08 9.97 -0.40
CA LEU A 182 -2.80 9.81 -1.68
C LEU A 182 -2.65 11.00 -2.63
N TYR A 183 -1.92 12.07 -2.29
CA TYR A 183 -1.70 13.23 -3.18
C TYR A 183 -2.99 13.83 -3.77
N ALA A 184 -4.06 13.90 -2.96
CA ALA A 184 -5.39 14.34 -3.41
C ALA A 184 -5.97 13.56 -4.61
N LEU A 185 -5.47 12.36 -4.89
CA LEU A 185 -5.95 11.50 -5.97
C LEU A 185 -7.24 10.74 -5.61
N GLY A 186 -7.74 10.86 -4.39
CA GLY A 186 -9.02 10.24 -4.01
C GLY A 186 -9.13 10.00 -2.51
N VAL A 187 -9.84 8.93 -2.14
CA VAL A 187 -10.30 8.70 -0.76
C VAL A 187 -9.86 7.36 -0.20
N LYS A 188 -9.72 7.32 1.13
CA LYS A 188 -9.44 6.09 1.88
C LYS A 188 -10.70 5.69 2.63
N LEU A 189 -11.14 4.46 2.44
CA LEU A 189 -12.29 3.89 3.12
C LEU A 189 -11.84 2.85 4.14
N GLN A 190 -12.43 2.92 5.32
CA GLN A 190 -12.24 1.98 6.41
C GLN A 190 -13.60 1.51 6.91
N ALA A 191 -13.63 0.38 7.60
CA ALA A 191 -14.84 -0.18 8.19
C ALA A 191 -15.60 0.85 9.05
N GLU A 192 -16.91 0.95 8.86
CA GLU A 192 -17.82 1.75 9.70
C GLU A 192 -18.66 0.83 10.58
N ASN A 193 -18.99 1.26 11.80
CA ASN A 193 -19.78 0.50 12.77
C ASN A 193 -19.24 -0.91 13.04
N TYR A 194 -17.92 -1.08 12.92
CA TYR A 194 -17.25 -2.34 13.21
C TYR A 194 -17.16 -2.53 14.74
N PRO A 195 -17.65 -3.65 15.29
CA PRO A 195 -17.77 -3.81 16.75
C PRO A 195 -16.41 -3.95 17.46
N TYR A 196 -15.34 -4.29 16.75
CA TYR A 196 -14.02 -4.50 17.36
C TYR A 196 -13.13 -3.28 17.22
N LYS A 197 -12.55 -2.82 18.34
CA LYS A 197 -11.60 -1.70 18.38
C LYS A 197 -10.17 -2.11 17.99
N CYS A 198 -10.02 -2.97 16.99
CA CYS A 198 -8.72 -3.52 16.58
C CYS A 198 -8.10 -2.82 15.35
N ILE A 199 -8.84 -1.98 14.62
CA ILE A 199 -8.34 -1.34 13.40
C ILE A 199 -7.43 -0.13 13.73
N PRO A 200 -6.29 0.06 13.05
CA PRO A 200 -5.55 -0.99 12.33
C PRO A 200 -4.90 -1.96 13.32
N CYS A 201 -4.96 -3.26 13.04
CA CYS A 201 -4.40 -4.29 13.93
C CYS A 201 -2.94 -4.60 13.61
N LEU A 202 -2.52 -4.36 12.37
CA LEU A 202 -1.19 -4.65 11.84
C LEU A 202 -0.80 -6.13 11.97
N GLN A 203 -1.80 -7.02 12.00
CA GLN A 203 -1.64 -8.47 12.11
C GLN A 203 -1.93 -9.17 10.78
N GLN A 204 -1.14 -10.19 10.45
CA GLN A 204 -1.30 -11.02 9.26
C GLN A 204 -2.54 -11.91 9.30
N GLU A 205 -2.89 -12.36 10.51
CA GLU A 205 -4.05 -13.20 10.77
C GLU A 205 -5.13 -12.40 11.52
N CYS A 206 -6.38 -12.77 11.30
CA CYS A 206 -7.53 -12.18 11.98
C CYS A 206 -8.27 -13.28 12.73
N TYR A 207 -8.38 -13.15 14.04
CA TYR A 207 -9.10 -14.09 14.91
C TYR A 207 -10.51 -13.61 15.27
N GLN A 208 -10.99 -12.55 14.64
CA GLN A 208 -12.36 -12.05 14.84
C GLN A 208 -13.36 -12.86 14.02
N LYS A 209 -14.56 -13.07 14.56
CA LYS A 209 -15.62 -13.85 13.89
C LYS A 209 -16.05 -13.27 12.55
N ILE A 210 -16.02 -11.93 12.43
CA ILE A 210 -16.34 -11.21 11.20
C ILE A 210 -15.19 -10.24 10.93
N HIS A 211 -14.67 -10.20 9.71
CA HIS A 211 -13.49 -9.41 9.38
C HIS A 211 -13.85 -7.95 9.10
N CYS A 212 -12.93 -7.04 9.46
CA CYS A 212 -13.12 -5.60 9.25
C CYS A 212 -13.48 -5.21 7.81
N MET A 213 -12.87 -5.85 6.82
CA MET A 213 -13.13 -5.57 5.41
C MET A 213 -14.60 -5.83 5.02
N GLU A 214 -15.32 -6.74 5.70
CA GLU A 214 -16.74 -7.01 5.44
C GLU A 214 -17.65 -5.81 5.74
N PHE A 215 -17.21 -4.90 6.60
CA PHE A 215 -17.97 -3.73 7.03
C PHE A 215 -17.79 -2.51 6.12
N ILE A 216 -16.95 -2.62 5.08
CA ILE A 216 -16.93 -1.64 4.00
C ILE A 216 -18.03 -2.03 3.01
N LYS A 217 -19.13 -1.28 2.99
CA LYS A 217 -20.32 -1.59 2.18
C LYS A 217 -20.13 -1.18 0.71
N PRO A 218 -20.55 -2.02 -0.27
CA PRO A 218 -20.50 -1.66 -1.69
C PRO A 218 -21.22 -0.35 -2.04
N GLU A 219 -22.32 -0.04 -1.36
CA GLU A 219 -23.09 1.19 -1.58
C GLU A 219 -22.28 2.44 -1.24
N ARG A 220 -21.45 2.36 -0.20
CA ARG A 220 -20.53 3.45 0.18
C ARG A 220 -19.44 3.62 -0.87
N VAL A 221 -18.85 2.52 -1.35
CA VAL A 221 -17.85 2.56 -2.42
C VAL A 221 -18.44 3.19 -3.68
N LYS A 222 -19.65 2.77 -4.10
CA LYS A 222 -20.37 3.38 -5.22
C LYS A 222 -20.54 4.89 -5.05
N LYS A 223 -20.97 5.35 -3.88
CA LYS A 223 -21.18 6.78 -3.61
C LYS A 223 -19.89 7.58 -3.84
N GLU A 224 -18.74 7.05 -3.42
CA GLU A 224 -17.46 7.71 -3.66
C GLU A 224 -17.01 7.64 -5.12
N ILE A 225 -17.32 6.56 -5.84
CA ILE A 225 -17.10 6.50 -7.31
C ILE A 225 -17.89 7.61 -7.99
N GLU A 226 -19.16 7.81 -7.65
CA GLU A 226 -20.01 8.82 -8.28
C GLU A 226 -19.57 10.26 -7.99
N LYS A 227 -18.87 10.51 -6.89
CA LYS A 227 -18.27 11.82 -6.59
C LYS A 227 -16.97 12.07 -7.37
N LEU A 228 -16.22 11.00 -7.62
CA LEU A 228 -14.91 11.08 -8.25
C LEU A 228 -14.97 10.88 -9.76
N ALA A 229 -16.02 10.27 -10.33
CA ALA A 229 -16.18 10.06 -11.77
C ALA A 229 -16.37 11.40 -12.49
#